data_AF-A0A7V0IS69-F1
#
_entry.id   AF-A0A7V0IS69-F1
#
_cell.length_a   1.000
_cell.length_b   1.000
_cell.length_c   1.000
_cell.angle_alpha   90.00
_cell.angle_beta   90.00
_cell.angle_gamma   90.00
#
_symmetry.space_group_name_H-M   'P 1'
#
loop_
_entity.id
_entity.type
_entity.pdbx_description
1 polymer ?
#
loop_
_entity_poly.entity_id
_entity_poly.type
_entity_poly.pdbx_seq_one_letter_code
_entity_poly.pdbx_strand_id
1 'polypeptide(L)'
;MDIDTLLAQWRVSETKLYPMVVVSPHQYEANLSLVRAMTDDLADVTTAQDLIEAYEHRLDRLATAVRRLGAAAPPSAVAPLVIDAAFQGRYRELPSEIQQATAVRQIAEAGKGPAWVLIGEAGDDGPDAATGFRRIEMRVPDGLGMHTYVDIDATTFLPLYGIEVLQLDPTTGEHAEGQARPERTEFADRQVWLTAIAEFKGRPHQA
;
A
#
# COMPACT_ATOMS: atom_id res chain seq x y z
N MET A 1 -1.27 -11.90 15.96
CA MET A 1 -2.17 -10.98 15.25
C MET A 1 -2.04 -11.29 13.77
N ASP A 2 -3.13 -11.26 13.00
CA ASP A 2 -3.03 -11.60 11.57
C ASP A 2 -2.44 -10.44 10.76
N ILE A 3 -1.61 -10.75 9.75
CA ILE A 3 -0.88 -9.76 8.95
C ILE A 3 -1.84 -8.81 8.24
N ASP A 4 -3.00 -9.30 7.81
CA ASP A 4 -3.97 -8.50 7.06
C ASP A 4 -4.62 -7.41 7.94
N THR A 5 -4.87 -7.73 9.21
CA THR A 5 -5.37 -6.76 10.19
C THR A 5 -4.31 -5.69 10.46
N LEU A 6 -3.03 -6.09 10.54
CA LEU A 6 -1.91 -5.18 10.69
C LEU A 6 -1.73 -4.28 9.47
N LEU A 7 -1.78 -4.82 8.26
CA LEU A 7 -1.68 -4.04 7.02
C LEU A 7 -2.81 -3.01 6.89
N ALA A 8 -4.05 -3.40 7.18
CA ALA A 8 -5.17 -2.48 7.17
C ALA A 8 -4.98 -1.35 8.20
N GLN A 9 -4.52 -1.69 9.41
CA GLN A 9 -4.19 -0.69 10.43
C GLN A 9 -3.07 0.24 9.96
N TRP A 10 -1.98 -0.32 9.43
CA TRP A 10 -0.79 0.45 9.09
C TRP A 10 -1.07 1.48 8.00
N ARG A 11 -1.84 1.10 6.99
CA ARG A 11 -2.32 2.01 5.93
C ARG A 11 -3.16 3.16 6.47
N VAL A 12 -4.10 2.88 7.37
CA VAL A 12 -4.95 3.89 7.98
C VAL A 12 -4.12 4.88 8.79
N SER A 13 -3.10 4.40 9.49
CA SER A 13 -2.19 5.22 10.29
C SER A 13 -1.24 6.06 9.43
N GLU A 14 -0.69 5.51 8.36
CA GLU A 14 0.12 6.25 7.38
C GLU A 14 -0.69 7.40 6.75
N THR A 15 -1.94 7.13 6.34
CA THR A 15 -2.84 8.17 5.81
C THR A 15 -3.07 9.33 6.79
N LYS A 16 -3.08 9.04 8.10
CA LYS A 16 -3.30 10.05 9.15
C LYS A 16 -2.06 10.90 9.46
N LEU A 17 -0.87 10.49 9.04
CA LEU A 17 0.36 11.29 9.18
C LEU A 17 0.38 12.46 8.21
N TYR A 18 -0.12 12.29 6.99
CA TYR A 18 -0.05 13.30 5.92
C TYR A 18 -0.72 14.63 6.26
N PRO A 19 -1.92 14.70 6.89
CA PRO A 19 -2.52 15.98 7.28
C PRO A 19 -1.67 16.83 8.25
N MET A 20 -0.68 16.24 8.95
CA MET A 20 0.16 16.99 9.88
C MET A 20 1.13 17.96 9.20
N VAL A 21 1.45 17.76 7.91
CA VAL A 21 2.33 18.67 7.15
C VAL A 21 1.78 20.10 7.12
N VAL A 22 0.45 20.24 7.10
CA VAL A 22 -0.24 21.54 7.04
C VAL A 22 -0.30 22.21 8.42
N VAL A 23 -0.40 21.41 9.49
CA VAL A 23 -0.61 21.91 10.85
C VAL A 23 0.71 22.23 11.56
N SER A 24 1.75 21.42 11.35
CA SER A 24 3.06 21.62 11.97
C SER A 24 4.17 20.97 11.14
N PRO A 25 4.70 21.68 10.11
CA PRO A 25 5.70 21.14 9.19
C PRO A 25 6.94 20.57 9.89
N HIS A 26 7.45 21.26 10.91
CA HIS A 26 8.63 20.81 11.67
C HIS A 26 8.37 19.51 12.45
N GLN A 27 7.15 19.31 12.96
CA GLN A 27 6.79 18.05 13.61
C GLN A 27 6.60 16.94 12.59
N TYR A 28 6.02 17.25 11.43
CA TYR A 28 5.90 16.30 10.33
C TYR A 28 7.28 15.83 9.86
N GLU A 29 8.24 16.74 9.64
CA GLU A 29 9.61 16.40 9.27
C GLU A 29 10.31 15.52 10.31
N ALA A 30 10.19 15.86 11.60
CA ALA A 30 10.77 15.07 12.68
C ALA A 30 10.16 13.65 12.73
N ASN A 31 8.84 13.54 12.53
CA ASN A 31 8.17 12.25 12.46
C ASN A 31 8.58 11.45 11.22
N LEU A 32 8.77 12.10 10.06
CA LEU A 32 9.25 11.45 8.84
C LEU A 32 10.68 10.93 9.00
N SER A 33 11.55 11.68 9.68
CA SER A 33 12.89 11.21 10.04
C SER A 33 12.84 9.97 10.94
N LEU A 34 11.91 9.92 11.90
CA LEU A 34 11.69 8.74 12.73
C LEU A 34 11.15 7.54 11.93
N VAL A 35 10.18 7.76 11.04
CA VAL A 35 9.66 6.72 10.13
C VAL A 35 10.81 6.12 9.32
N ARG A 36 11.62 6.96 8.65
CA ARG A 36 12.78 6.51 7.87
C ARG A 36 13.76 5.74 8.73
N ALA A 37 14.10 6.27 9.90
CA ALA A 37 15.04 5.60 10.79
C ALA A 37 14.55 4.21 11.26
N MET A 38 13.24 4.07 11.49
CA MET A 38 12.63 2.78 11.81
C MET A 38 12.59 1.85 10.59
N THR A 39 12.27 2.34 9.40
CA THR A 39 12.32 1.54 8.17
C THR A 39 13.73 1.01 7.89
N ASP A 40 14.76 1.85 8.07
CA ASP A 40 16.16 1.41 7.98
C ASP A 40 16.52 0.33 9.00
N ASP A 41 15.96 0.40 10.22
CA ASP A 41 16.14 -0.59 11.28
C ASP A 41 15.41 -1.92 11.00
N LEU A 42 14.49 -1.92 10.04
CA LEU A 42 13.76 -3.11 9.57
C LEU A 42 14.35 -3.68 8.27
N ALA A 43 15.48 -3.15 7.77
CA ALA A 43 16.06 -3.58 6.49
C ALA A 43 16.47 -5.07 6.48
N ASP A 44 16.73 -5.66 7.65
CA ASP A 44 17.03 -7.09 7.88
C ASP A 44 15.78 -7.98 7.91
N VAL A 45 14.58 -7.40 8.06
CA VAL A 45 13.31 -8.11 8.04
C VAL A 45 12.95 -8.43 6.59
N THR A 46 13.10 -9.69 6.18
CA THR A 46 12.93 -10.10 4.78
C THR A 46 11.65 -10.86 4.50
N THR A 47 10.83 -11.17 5.51
CA THR A 47 9.56 -11.86 5.33
C THR A 47 8.41 -11.14 6.03
N ALA A 48 7.17 -11.40 5.58
CA ALA A 48 5.99 -10.86 6.22
C ALA A 48 5.82 -11.39 7.66
N GLN A 49 6.23 -12.63 7.92
CA GLN A 49 6.18 -13.23 9.26
C GLN A 49 7.18 -12.55 10.21
N ASP A 50 8.42 -12.34 9.76
CA ASP A 50 9.43 -11.61 10.54
C ASP A 50 8.97 -10.18 10.84
N LEU A 51 8.19 -9.57 9.94
CA LEU A 51 7.62 -8.24 10.12
C LEU A 51 6.55 -8.22 11.23
N ILE A 52 5.72 -9.28 11.35
CA ILE A 52 4.76 -9.43 12.46
C ILE A 52 5.51 -9.57 13.79
N GLU A 53 6.54 -10.41 13.82
CA GLU A 53 7.35 -10.64 15.01
C GLU A 53 8.10 -9.37 15.43
N ALA A 54 8.67 -8.65 14.47
CA ALA A 54 9.30 -7.34 14.72
C ALA A 54 8.30 -6.31 15.28
N TYR A 55 7.03 -6.39 14.89
CA TYR A 55 5.97 -5.49 15.36
C TYR A 55 5.60 -5.72 16.83
N GLU A 56 5.83 -6.91 17.38
CA GLU A 56 5.68 -7.15 18.83
C GLU A 56 6.63 -6.27 19.65
N HIS A 57 7.81 -5.97 19.10
CA HIS A 57 8.86 -5.13 19.69
C HIS A 57 8.86 -3.68 19.19
N ARG A 58 7.76 -3.22 18.58
CA ARG A 58 7.67 -1.91 17.91
C ARG A 58 8.02 -0.70 18.78
N LEU A 59 7.68 -0.73 20.07
CA LEU A 59 7.97 0.39 20.98
C LEU A 59 9.46 0.49 21.31
N ASP A 60 10.15 -0.65 21.44
CA ASP A 60 11.60 -0.69 21.66
C ASP A 60 12.36 -0.19 20.43
N ARG A 61 11.87 -0.57 19.23
CA ARG A 61 12.41 -0.07 17.96
C ARG A 61 12.21 1.44 17.81
N LEU A 62 11.03 1.96 18.15
CA LEU A 62 10.79 3.41 18.19
C LEU A 62 11.75 4.10 19.16
N ALA A 63 11.94 3.56 20.37
CA ALA A 63 12.86 4.12 21.35
C ALA A 63 14.31 4.10 20.86
N THR A 64 14.72 3.06 20.13
CA THR A 64 16.03 2.98 19.48
C THR A 64 16.19 4.04 18.39
N ALA A 65 15.19 4.22 17.53
CA ALA A 65 15.21 5.26 16.50
C ALA A 65 15.31 6.67 17.11
N VAL A 66 14.54 6.96 18.17
CA VAL A 66 14.59 8.23 18.91
C VAL A 66 16.00 8.49 19.47
N ARG A 67 16.60 7.48 20.13
CA ARG A 67 17.98 7.60 20.66
C ARG A 67 19.01 7.81 19.54
N ARG A 68 18.89 7.05 18.44
CA ARG A 68 19.82 7.10 17.31
C ARG A 68 19.84 8.48 16.65
N LEU A 69 18.68 9.11 16.52
CA LEU A 69 18.54 10.44 15.93
C LEU A 69 18.80 11.59 16.91
N GLY A 70 18.93 11.31 18.21
CA GLY A 70 18.95 12.36 19.24
C GLY A 70 17.67 13.20 19.26
N ALA A 71 16.55 12.63 18.81
CA ALA A 71 15.28 13.32 18.65
C ALA A 71 14.47 13.33 19.96
N ALA A 72 13.47 14.21 20.02
CA ALA A 72 12.42 14.09 21.03
C ALA A 72 11.50 12.92 20.70
N ALA A 73 11.02 12.21 21.73
CA ALA A 73 10.02 11.17 21.53
C ALA A 73 8.72 11.80 20.97
N PRO A 74 8.06 11.16 19.98
CA PRO A 74 6.80 11.66 19.47
C PRO A 74 5.72 11.61 20.56
N PRO A 75 4.72 12.52 20.53
CA PRO A 75 3.57 12.43 21.42
C PRO A 75 2.91 11.05 21.36
N SER A 76 2.34 10.58 22.47
CA SER A 76 1.72 9.24 22.55
C SER A 76 0.60 9.01 21.52
N ALA A 77 -0.11 10.07 21.10
CA ALA A 77 -1.12 10.01 20.05
C ALA A 77 -0.52 9.86 18.63
N VAL A 78 0.73 10.28 18.43
CA VAL A 78 1.43 10.26 17.13
C VAL A 78 2.36 9.05 17.01
N ALA A 79 2.89 8.56 18.13
CA ALA A 79 3.81 7.42 18.17
C ALA A 79 3.28 6.18 17.42
N PRO A 80 2.01 5.75 17.58
CA PRO A 80 1.46 4.65 16.78
C PRO A 80 1.48 4.93 15.28
N LEU A 81 1.25 6.18 14.86
CA LEU A 81 1.24 6.53 13.44
C LEU A 81 2.64 6.40 12.81
N VAL A 82 3.66 6.88 13.52
CA VAL A 82 5.08 6.77 13.11
C VAL A 82 5.50 5.31 12.99
N ILE A 83 5.15 4.50 13.99
CA ILE A 83 5.43 3.06 13.98
C ILE A 83 4.77 2.41 12.77
N ASP A 84 3.46 2.59 12.64
CA ASP A 84 2.65 1.95 11.61
C ASP A 84 3.12 2.31 10.20
N ALA A 85 3.46 3.59 9.95
CA ALA A 85 4.01 4.03 8.66
C ALA A 85 5.37 3.39 8.35
N ALA A 86 6.24 3.20 9.34
CA ALA A 86 7.54 2.56 9.13
C ALA A 86 7.39 1.08 8.71
N PHE A 87 6.47 0.36 9.36
CA PHE A 87 6.16 -1.04 9.04
C PHE A 87 5.47 -1.18 7.67
N GLN A 88 4.57 -0.25 7.33
CA GLN A 88 3.97 -0.20 5.99
C GLN A 88 5.02 0.08 4.90
N GLY A 89 5.96 1.00 5.15
CA GLY A 89 7.09 1.25 4.27
C GLY A 89 7.92 -0.01 4.05
N ARG A 90 8.29 -0.71 5.13
CA ARG A 90 9.07 -1.95 5.01
C ARG A 90 8.31 -3.04 4.26
N TYR A 91 7.02 -3.21 4.51
CA TYR A 91 6.21 -4.20 3.81
C TYR A 91 6.22 -3.98 2.28
N ARG A 92 6.16 -2.72 1.83
CA ARG A 92 6.24 -2.37 0.39
C ARG A 92 7.59 -2.71 -0.25
N GLU A 93 8.67 -2.74 0.54
CA GLU A 93 10.02 -3.10 0.08
C GLU A 93 10.29 -4.61 0.01
N LEU A 94 9.41 -5.44 0.60
CA LEU A 94 9.59 -6.89 0.55
C LEU A 94 9.46 -7.40 -0.90
N PRO A 95 10.31 -8.36 -1.32
CA PRO A 95 10.28 -8.91 -2.68
C PRO A 95 8.88 -9.35 -3.13
N SER A 96 8.59 -9.17 -4.42
CA SER A 96 7.30 -9.49 -5.04
C SER A 96 6.84 -10.94 -4.82
N GLU A 97 7.78 -11.88 -4.70
CA GLU A 97 7.51 -13.31 -4.42
C GLU A 97 6.87 -13.53 -3.03
N ILE A 98 7.17 -12.68 -2.05
CA ILE A 98 6.58 -12.70 -0.70
C ILE A 98 5.23 -11.98 -0.67
N GLN A 99 5.08 -10.91 -1.44
CA GLN A 99 3.78 -10.27 -1.68
C GLN A 99 2.83 -11.26 -2.34
N GLN A 100 3.33 -12.05 -3.30
CA GLN A 100 2.60 -13.12 -3.97
C GLN A 100 2.17 -14.23 -3.00
N ALA A 101 3.05 -14.71 -2.11
CA ALA A 101 2.68 -15.70 -1.10
C ALA A 101 1.58 -15.18 -0.14
N THR A 102 1.63 -13.88 0.20
CA THR A 102 0.57 -13.23 0.99
C THR A 102 -0.74 -13.14 0.21
N ALA A 103 -0.68 -12.74 -1.07
CA ALA A 103 -1.83 -12.66 -1.95
C ALA A 103 -2.50 -14.04 -2.13
N VAL A 104 -1.73 -15.12 -2.34
CA VAL A 104 -2.24 -16.50 -2.42
C VAL A 104 -2.97 -16.91 -1.13
N ARG A 105 -2.43 -16.55 0.04
CA ARG A 105 -3.12 -16.80 1.31
C ARG A 105 -4.41 -15.98 1.42
N GLN A 106 -4.40 -14.71 1.06
CA GLN A 106 -5.59 -13.86 1.06
C GLN A 106 -6.67 -14.37 0.10
N ILE A 107 -6.27 -14.87 -1.06
CA ILE A 107 -7.14 -15.52 -2.05
C ILE A 107 -7.80 -16.75 -1.43
N ALA A 108 -7.03 -17.59 -0.73
CA ALA A 108 -7.54 -18.80 -0.10
C ALA A 108 -8.53 -18.51 1.05
N GLU A 109 -8.30 -17.45 1.82
CA GLU A 109 -9.15 -17.03 2.95
C GLU A 109 -10.35 -16.16 2.51
N ALA A 110 -10.27 -15.53 1.34
CA ALA A 110 -11.39 -14.83 0.74
C ALA A 110 -12.46 -15.86 0.35
N GLY A 111 -13.46 -16.02 1.22
CA GLY A 111 -14.63 -16.86 0.96
C GLY A 111 -15.39 -16.41 -0.31
N LYS A 112 -16.49 -17.10 -0.63
CA LYS A 112 -17.27 -16.94 -1.89
C LYS A 112 -18.03 -15.60 -2.05
N GLY A 113 -17.59 -14.52 -1.43
CA GLY A 113 -18.14 -13.17 -1.61
C GLY A 113 -17.36 -12.34 -2.64
N PRO A 114 -17.87 -11.17 -3.05
CA PRO A 114 -17.17 -10.24 -3.94
C PRO A 114 -16.04 -9.52 -3.18
N ALA A 115 -15.09 -10.28 -2.63
CA ALA A 115 -13.92 -9.77 -1.96
C ALA A 115 -12.88 -9.35 -3.00
N TRP A 116 -12.49 -8.08 -2.94
CA TRP A 116 -11.31 -7.57 -3.64
C TRP A 116 -10.10 -7.79 -2.73
N VAL A 117 -9.13 -8.57 -3.19
CA VAL A 117 -7.85 -8.80 -2.51
C VAL A 117 -6.76 -7.98 -3.19
N LEU A 118 -5.78 -7.52 -2.41
CA LEU A 118 -4.64 -6.80 -2.95
C LEU A 118 -3.60 -7.82 -3.42
N ILE A 119 -3.22 -7.76 -4.68
CA ILE A 119 -2.19 -8.63 -5.26
C ILE A 119 -0.80 -7.98 -5.15
N GLY A 120 -0.73 -6.67 -5.39
CA GLY A 120 0.52 -5.92 -5.29
C GLY A 120 0.30 -4.41 -5.28
N GLU A 121 1.21 -3.69 -4.64
CA GLU A 121 1.19 -2.23 -4.57
C GLU A 121 2.62 -1.71 -4.54
N ALA A 122 2.89 -0.69 -5.35
CA ALA A 122 4.18 -0.06 -5.46
C ALA A 122 4.02 1.46 -5.62
N GLY A 123 4.95 2.21 -5.05
CA GLY A 123 4.95 3.68 -5.13
C GLY A 123 4.04 4.35 -4.09
N ASP A 124 3.72 5.61 -4.36
CA ASP A 124 2.93 6.52 -3.52
C ASP A 124 1.88 7.22 -4.41
N ASP A 125 0.62 7.30 -3.97
CA ASP A 125 -0.45 8.00 -4.69
C ASP A 125 -0.63 9.47 -4.27
N GLY A 126 0.28 9.96 -3.41
CA GLY A 126 0.34 11.32 -2.94
C GLY A 126 0.65 12.34 -4.04
N PRO A 127 0.30 13.62 -3.82
CA PRO A 127 0.48 14.68 -4.82
C PRO A 127 1.95 14.96 -5.19
N ASP A 128 2.90 14.53 -4.36
CA ASP A 128 4.35 14.70 -4.58
C ASP A 128 5.06 13.39 -5.02
N ALA A 129 4.30 12.38 -5.45
CA ALA A 129 4.83 11.08 -5.81
C ALA A 129 5.70 11.12 -7.08
N ALA A 130 7.00 11.36 -6.90
CA ALA A 130 7.98 11.45 -7.99
C ALA A 130 8.20 10.12 -8.74
N THR A 131 7.80 8.98 -8.15
CA THR A 131 8.05 7.64 -8.68
C THR A 131 6.82 6.96 -9.27
N GLY A 132 5.68 7.65 -9.30
CA GLY A 132 4.38 7.09 -9.68
C GLY A 132 3.80 6.13 -8.65
N PHE A 133 2.56 5.72 -8.88
CA PHE A 133 1.79 4.78 -8.06
C PHE A 133 1.31 3.62 -8.94
N ARG A 134 1.33 2.40 -8.43
CA ARG A 134 0.72 1.23 -9.06
C ARG A 134 0.10 0.33 -8.00
N ARG A 135 -1.13 -0.12 -8.22
CA ARG A 135 -1.84 -1.02 -7.31
C ARG A 135 -2.68 -1.99 -8.11
N ILE A 136 -2.52 -3.28 -7.83
CA ILE A 136 -3.26 -4.37 -8.46
C ILE A 136 -4.15 -5.02 -7.41
N GLU A 137 -5.45 -5.00 -7.66
CA GLU A 137 -6.45 -5.69 -6.85
C GLU A 137 -7.20 -6.72 -7.70
N MET A 138 -7.64 -7.82 -7.10
CA MET A 138 -8.36 -8.89 -7.77
C MET A 138 -9.66 -9.20 -7.05
N ARG A 139 -10.75 -9.34 -7.79
CA ARG A 139 -11.98 -9.94 -7.28
C ARG A 139 -11.85 -11.46 -7.32
N VAL A 140 -11.88 -12.09 -6.14
CA VAL A 140 -11.55 -13.52 -6.00
C VAL A 140 -12.51 -14.46 -6.76
N PRO A 141 -13.84 -14.26 -6.77
CA PRO A 141 -14.75 -15.18 -7.44
C PRO A 141 -14.48 -15.42 -8.94
N ASP A 142 -14.06 -14.38 -9.67
CA ASP A 142 -13.87 -14.43 -11.13
C ASP A 142 -12.45 -14.08 -11.58
N GLY A 143 -11.55 -13.74 -10.67
CA GLY A 143 -10.20 -13.29 -11.02
C GLY A 143 -10.17 -11.94 -11.74
N LEU A 144 -11.27 -11.17 -11.72
CA LEU A 144 -11.29 -9.87 -12.37
C LEU A 144 -10.32 -8.93 -11.65
N GLY A 145 -9.26 -8.54 -12.35
CA GLY A 145 -8.22 -7.68 -11.81
C GLY A 145 -8.39 -6.22 -12.23
N MET A 146 -7.98 -5.33 -11.35
CA MET A 146 -7.94 -3.89 -11.57
C MET A 146 -6.53 -3.39 -11.22
N HIS A 147 -5.81 -2.91 -12.23
CA HIS A 147 -4.54 -2.23 -12.07
C HIS A 147 -4.81 -0.72 -12.12
N THR A 148 -4.62 -0.07 -11.00
CA THR A 148 -4.74 1.38 -10.85
C THR A 148 -3.34 1.98 -10.79
N TYR A 149 -3.12 3.10 -11.47
CA TYR A 149 -1.82 3.76 -11.45
C TYR A 149 -1.93 5.27 -11.55
N VAL A 150 -0.87 5.93 -11.10
CA VAL A 150 -0.59 7.35 -11.32
C VAL A 150 0.78 7.44 -11.97
N ASP A 151 0.83 7.94 -13.19
CA ASP A 151 2.06 8.23 -13.91
C ASP A 151 2.17 9.74 -14.17
N ILE A 152 3.33 10.21 -14.64
CA ILE A 152 3.49 11.59 -15.12
C ILE A 152 3.35 11.59 -16.64
N ASP A 153 2.41 12.39 -17.15
CA ASP A 153 2.25 12.56 -18.59
C ASP A 153 3.49 13.27 -19.17
N ALA A 154 4.14 12.64 -20.15
CA ALA A 154 5.41 13.12 -20.69
C ALA A 154 5.29 14.43 -21.50
N THR A 155 4.08 14.84 -21.87
CA THR A 155 3.83 16.04 -22.68
C THR A 155 3.51 17.24 -21.81
N THR A 156 2.65 17.04 -20.82
CA THR A 156 2.11 18.08 -19.95
C THR A 156 2.84 18.16 -18.61
N PHE A 157 3.60 17.13 -18.25
CA PHE A 157 4.24 16.95 -16.94
C PHE A 157 3.25 17.00 -15.77
N LEU A 158 1.97 16.74 -16.04
CA LEU A 158 0.91 16.64 -15.04
C LEU A 158 0.64 15.16 -14.68
N PRO A 159 0.06 14.90 -13.50
CA PRO A 159 -0.37 13.55 -13.15
C PRO A 159 -1.39 12.99 -14.13
N LEU A 160 -1.15 11.76 -14.58
CA LEU A 160 -2.05 10.95 -15.39
C LEU A 160 -2.53 9.77 -14.56
N TYR A 161 -3.83 9.74 -14.29
CA TYR A 161 -4.45 8.68 -13.52
C TYR A 161 -4.99 7.62 -14.46
N GLY A 162 -4.86 6.34 -14.12
CA GLY A 162 -5.34 5.28 -15.00
C GLY A 162 -5.86 4.06 -14.29
N ILE A 163 -6.72 3.35 -15.03
CA ILE A 163 -7.29 2.06 -14.67
C ILE A 163 -7.05 1.14 -15.86
N GLU A 164 -6.46 -0.02 -15.60
CA GLU A 164 -6.31 -1.13 -16.52
C GLU A 164 -7.10 -2.31 -15.96
N VAL A 165 -7.95 -2.90 -16.79
CA VAL A 165 -8.71 -4.12 -16.43
C VAL A 165 -7.98 -5.33 -16.97
N LEU A 166 -7.72 -6.30 -16.10
CA LEU A 166 -6.95 -7.51 -16.39
C LEU A 166 -7.69 -8.75 -15.87
N GLN A 167 -7.30 -9.92 -16.37
CA GLN A 167 -7.76 -11.21 -15.88
C GLN A 167 -6.59 -11.87 -15.18
N LEU A 168 -6.82 -12.16 -13.91
CA LEU A 168 -5.86 -12.85 -13.07
C LEU A 168 -6.36 -14.26 -12.82
N ASP A 169 -5.44 -15.17 -12.53
CA ASP A 169 -5.75 -16.49 -12.03
C ASP A 169 -6.36 -16.35 -10.62
N PRO A 170 -7.61 -16.79 -10.41
CA PRO A 170 -8.31 -16.66 -9.12
C PRO A 170 -7.65 -17.42 -7.96
N THR A 171 -6.69 -18.29 -8.23
CA THR A 171 -5.97 -19.14 -7.25
C THR A 171 -4.60 -18.56 -6.93
N THR A 172 -3.88 -18.05 -7.94
CA THR A 172 -2.48 -17.60 -7.78
C THR A 172 -2.32 -16.08 -7.77
N GLY A 173 -3.29 -15.33 -8.30
CA GLY A 173 -3.19 -13.88 -8.50
C GLY A 173 -2.27 -13.48 -9.65
N GLU A 174 -1.77 -14.42 -10.45
CA GLU A 174 -0.92 -14.16 -11.62
C GLU A 174 -1.74 -13.76 -12.85
N HIS A 175 -1.11 -13.12 -13.82
CA HIS A 175 -1.75 -12.82 -15.10
C HIS A 175 -2.13 -14.11 -15.82
N ALA A 176 -3.39 -14.20 -16.26
CA ALA A 176 -3.82 -15.33 -17.08
C ALA A 176 -3.09 -15.31 -18.43
N GLU A 177 -2.53 -16.47 -18.83
CA GLU A 177 -1.83 -16.60 -20.11
C GLU A 177 -2.76 -16.33 -21.30
N GLY A 178 -2.21 -15.69 -22.35
CA GLY A 178 -2.93 -15.47 -23.62
C GLY A 178 -3.95 -14.34 -23.61
N GLN A 179 -3.93 -13.47 -22.59
CA GLN A 179 -4.86 -12.36 -22.50
C GLN A 179 -4.66 -11.30 -23.59
N ALA A 180 -5.77 -10.78 -24.11
CA ALA A 180 -5.77 -9.58 -24.94
C ALA A 180 -5.22 -8.38 -24.14
N ARG A 181 -4.74 -7.37 -24.87
CA ARG A 181 -4.23 -6.13 -24.25
C ARG A 181 -5.29 -5.58 -23.28
N PRO A 182 -4.92 -5.28 -22.02
CA PRO A 182 -5.88 -4.81 -21.02
C PRO A 182 -6.59 -3.55 -21.49
N GLU A 183 -7.89 -3.46 -21.20
CA GLU A 183 -8.66 -2.25 -21.45
C GLU A 183 -8.15 -1.16 -20.50
N ARG A 184 -7.65 -0.06 -21.07
CA ARG A 184 -7.03 1.04 -20.35
C ARG A 184 -7.90 2.28 -20.48
N THR A 185 -8.26 2.86 -19.34
CA THR A 185 -8.94 4.16 -19.26
C THR A 185 -8.06 5.12 -18.47
N GLU A 186 -7.89 6.33 -19.00
CA GLU A 186 -7.08 7.38 -18.40
C GLU A 186 -7.94 8.58 -18.01
N PHE A 187 -7.52 9.28 -16.97
CA PHE A 187 -8.22 10.40 -16.37
C PHE A 187 -7.22 11.51 -16.04
N ALA A 188 -7.60 12.75 -16.32
CA ALA A 188 -6.82 13.93 -15.93
C ALA A 188 -7.15 14.43 -14.52
N ASP A 189 -8.23 13.93 -13.91
CA ASP A 189 -8.73 14.38 -12.61
C ASP A 189 -8.78 13.22 -11.61
N ARG A 190 -8.15 13.43 -10.45
CA ARG A 190 -8.06 12.42 -9.38
C ARG A 190 -9.42 12.02 -8.83
N GLN A 191 -10.35 12.98 -8.68
CA GLN A 191 -11.66 12.70 -8.12
C GLN A 191 -12.49 11.85 -9.08
N VAL A 192 -12.43 12.14 -10.38
CA VAL A 192 -13.08 11.33 -11.41
C VAL A 192 -12.50 9.90 -11.43
N TRP A 193 -11.19 9.77 -11.31
CA TRP A 193 -10.52 8.47 -11.22
C TRP A 193 -10.96 7.66 -9.98
N LEU A 194 -11.04 8.29 -8.81
CA LEU A 194 -11.53 7.65 -7.58
C LEU A 194 -12.99 7.19 -7.71
N THR A 195 -13.84 8.02 -8.35
CA THR A 195 -15.23 7.63 -8.63
C THR A 195 -15.27 6.43 -9.58
N ALA A 196 -14.48 6.42 -10.65
CA ALA A 196 -14.42 5.30 -11.59
C ALA A 196 -13.94 4.00 -10.91
N ILE A 197 -12.97 4.07 -10.00
CA ILE A 197 -12.53 2.93 -9.17
C ILE A 197 -13.70 2.38 -8.34
N ALA A 198 -14.42 3.26 -7.64
CA ALA A 198 -15.54 2.86 -6.79
C ALA A 198 -16.67 2.22 -7.60
N GLU A 199 -17.00 2.79 -8.75
CA GLU A 199 -17.98 2.25 -9.69
C GLU A 199 -17.55 0.88 -10.22
N PHE A 200 -16.28 0.72 -10.61
CA PHE A 200 -15.76 -0.55 -11.11
C PHE A 200 -15.85 -1.66 -10.04
N LYS A 201 -15.41 -1.37 -8.81
CA LYS A 201 -15.50 -2.32 -7.69
C LYS A 201 -16.92 -2.68 -7.30
N GLY A 202 -17.87 -1.77 -7.52
CA GLY A 202 -19.30 -1.96 -7.26
C GLY A 202 -20.05 -2.79 -8.31
N ARG A 203 -19.43 -3.10 -9.46
CA ARG A 203 -20.08 -3.90 -10.51
C ARG A 203 -20.37 -5.32 -10.01
N PRO A 204 -21.60 -5.86 -10.20
CA PRO A 204 -21.90 -7.23 -9.85
C PRO A 204 -21.07 -8.22 -10.70
N HIS A 205 -20.79 -9.38 -10.13
CA HIS A 205 -20.24 -10.52 -10.86
C HIS A 205 -21.23 -10.92 -11.96
N GLN A 206 -20.85 -10.81 -13.23
CA GLN A 206 -21.61 -11.38 -14.33
C GLN A 206 -21.22 -12.86 -14.42
N ALA A 207 -22.18 -13.73 -14.08
CA ALA A 207 -22.02 -15.18 -14.11
C ALA A 207 -22.05 -15.75 -15.53
#